data_AF-A0A7R9S520-F1
#
_entry.id   AF-A0A7R9S520-F1
#
_cell.length_a   1.000
_cell.length_b   1.000
_cell.length_c   1.000
_cell.angle_alpha   90.00
_cell.angle_beta   90.00
_cell.angle_gamma   90.00
#
_symmetry.space_group_name_H-M   'P 1'
#
loop_
_entity.id
_entity.type
_entity.pdbx_description
1 polymer ?
#
loop_
_entity_poly.entity_id
_entity_poly.type
_entity_poly.pdbx_seq_one_letter_code
_entity_poly.pdbx_strand_id
1 'polypeptide(L)' 'GLGINMPIKRGNVVPQHSLVDFIIKRFDEDADRCFVVANLSPGHPIIFCNEGFCRMSGYNRAEIMQTPCTCDFLFGP' A
#
# COMPACT_ATOMS: atom_id res chain seq x y z
N GLY A 1 36.66 -29.94 -17.84
CA GLY A 1 36.23 -28.62 -17.35
C GLY A 1 35.64 -28.79 -15.97
N LEU A 2 36.28 -28.23 -14.95
CA LEU A 2 35.83 -28.33 -13.56
C LEU A 2 34.54 -27.53 -13.37
N GLY A 3 33.41 -28.21 -13.23
CA GLY A 3 32.13 -27.62 -12.85
C GLY A 3 32.13 -27.32 -11.36
N ILE A 4 32.46 -26.09 -10.99
CA ILE A 4 32.29 -25.59 -9.63
C ILE A 4 30.81 -25.58 -9.26
N ASN A 5 30.42 -26.45 -8.32
CA ASN A 5 29.08 -26.45 -7.75
C ASN A 5 28.96 -25.22 -6.82
N MET A 6 28.27 -24.16 -7.29
CA MET A 6 28.00 -22.99 -6.45
C MET A 6 27.01 -23.38 -5.35
N PRO A 7 27.30 -23.12 -4.06
CA PRO A 7 26.32 -23.31 -3.01
C PRO A 7 25.23 -22.26 -3.17
N ILE A 8 24.01 -22.71 -3.49
CA ILE A 8 22.82 -21.87 -3.42
C ILE A 8 22.65 -21.46 -1.96
N LYS A 9 22.93 -20.20 -1.65
CA LYS A 9 22.50 -19.61 -0.38
C LYS A 9 20.98 -19.61 -0.42
N ARG A 10 20.34 -20.53 0.31
CA ARG A 10 18.92 -20.38 0.71
C ARG A 10 18.85 -19.10 1.51
N GLY A 11 18.67 -17.98 0.80
CA GLY A 11 18.40 -16.70 1.42
C GLY A 11 17.24 -16.88 2.36
N ASN A 12 17.34 -16.28 3.54
CA ASN A 12 16.24 -16.22 4.48
C ASN A 12 15.00 -15.74 3.71
N VAL A 13 14.02 -16.63 3.52
CA VAL A 13 12.72 -16.24 3.00
C VAL A 13 12.10 -15.38 4.08
N VAL A 14 12.17 -14.06 3.89
CA VAL A 14 11.49 -13.08 4.74
C VAL A 14 9.99 -13.43 4.71
N PRO A 15 9.27 -13.41 5.85
CA PRO A 15 7.84 -13.67 5.85
C PRO A 15 7.17 -12.77 4.81
N GLN A 16 6.36 -13.35 3.92
CA GLN A 16 5.85 -12.69 2.71
C GLN A 16 4.89 -11.51 2.97
N HIS A 17 4.69 -11.08 4.22
CA HIS A 17 3.75 -10.03 4.55
C HIS A 17 4.45 -8.97 5.40
N SER A 18 4.66 -7.81 4.78
CA SER A 18 5.04 -6.61 5.52
C SER A 18 3.90 -6.24 6.48
N LEU A 19 4.20 -5.49 7.55
CA LEU A 19 3.16 -4.96 8.45
C LEU A 19 2.06 -4.21 7.67
N VAL A 20 2.44 -3.52 6.59
CA VAL A 20 1.50 -2.81 5.70
C VAL A 20 0.53 -3.79 5.02
N ASP A 21 1.03 -4.91 4.49
CA ASP A 21 0.17 -5.93 3.87
C ASP A 21 -0.81 -6.53 4.88
N PHE A 22 -0.38 -6.74 6.12
CA PHE A 22 -1.26 -7.21 7.20
C PHE A 22 -2.35 -6.20 7.52
N ILE A 23 -2.01 -4.91 7.62
CA ILE A 23 -3.00 -3.85 7.88
C ILE A 23 -3.99 -3.77 6.71
N ILE A 24 -3.51 -3.74 5.47
CA ILE A 24 -4.39 -3.68 4.30
C ILE A 24 -5.36 -4.86 4.32
N LYS A 25 -4.86 -6.10 4.38
CA LYS A 25 -5.73 -7.29 4.40
C LYS A 25 -6.75 -7.26 5.52
N ARG A 26 -6.32 -6.93 6.75
CA ARG A 26 -7.20 -6.95 7.93
C ARG A 26 -8.30 -5.91 7.89
N PHE A 27 -8.05 -4.77 7.24
CA PHE A 27 -8.99 -3.65 7.18
C PHE A 27 -9.77 -3.58 5.86
N ASP A 28 -9.32 -4.24 4.80
CA ASP A 28 -10.01 -4.27 3.50
C ASP A 28 -11.11 -5.34 3.41
N GLU A 29 -11.15 -6.28 4.36
CA GLU A 29 -12.22 -7.30 4.47
C GLU A 29 -13.62 -6.72 4.74
N ASP A 30 -13.69 -5.50 5.26
CA ASP A 30 -14.91 -4.84 5.69
C ASP A 30 -15.24 -3.68 4.74
N ALA A 31 -16.29 -3.87 3.92
CA ALA A 31 -16.70 -2.94 2.88
C ALA A 31 -17.16 -1.57 3.41
N ASP A 32 -17.53 -1.49 4.69
CA ASP A 32 -17.96 -0.23 5.32
C ASP A 32 -16.77 0.64 5.75
N ARG A 33 -15.53 0.12 5.69
CA ARG A 33 -14.33 0.88 6.02
C ARG A 33 -13.89 1.75 4.86
N CYS A 34 -13.46 2.96 5.18
CA CYS A 34 -12.88 3.91 4.23
C CYS A 34 -11.50 4.33 4.74
N PHE A 35 -10.42 3.91 4.08
CA PHE A 35 -9.07 4.21 4.52
C PHE A 35 -8.04 4.29 3.38
N VAL A 36 -6.95 4.98 3.69
CA VAL A 36 -5.72 5.05 2.88
C VAL A 36 -4.53 4.65 3.72
N VAL A 37 -3.47 4.15 3.09
CA VAL A 37 -2.16 3.95 3.71
C VAL A 37 -1.16 4.85 3.01
N ALA A 38 -0.39 5.59 3.79
CA ALA A 38 0.63 6.50 3.30
C ALA A 38 2.02 6.04 3.75
N ASN A 39 3.02 6.31 2.92
CA ASN A 39 4.41 6.10 3.31
C ASN A 39 4.90 7.25 4.20
N LEU A 40 5.67 6.95 5.24
CA LEU A 40 6.31 7.97 6.08
C LEU A 40 7.58 8.49 5.41
N SER A 41 7.41 9.16 4.26
CA SER A 41 8.44 9.82 3.48
C SER A 41 8.05 11.29 3.24
N PRO A 42 8.97 12.17 2.79
CA PRO A 42 8.60 13.54 2.44
C PRO A 42 7.38 13.58 1.50
N GLY A 43 6.39 14.41 1.84
CA GLY A 43 5.11 14.51 1.14
C GLY A 43 4.05 13.46 1.52
N HIS A 44 4.40 12.46 2.33
CA HIS A 44 3.50 11.40 2.82
C HIS A 44 2.58 10.82 1.73
N PRO A 45 3.15 10.30 0.63
CA PRO A 45 2.37 9.87 -0.52
C PRO A 45 1.48 8.68 -0.14
N ILE A 46 0.23 8.72 -0.60
CA ILE A 46 -0.68 7.58 -0.50
C ILE A 46 -0.15 6.44 -1.38
N ILE A 47 0.08 5.29 -0.75
CA ILE A 47 0.57 4.05 -1.39
C ILE A 47 -0.51 2.96 -1.48
N PHE A 48 -1.66 3.18 -0.83
CA PHE A 48 -2.85 2.35 -0.97
C PHE A 48 -4.09 3.16 -0.63
N CYS A 49 -5.17 2.97 -1.38
CA CYS A 49 -6.52 3.39 -1.01
C CYS A 49 -7.47 2.23 -1.24
N ASN A 50 -8.42 2.04 -0.33
CA ASN A 50 -9.40 0.98 -0.44
C ASN A 50 -10.63 1.40 -1.27
N GLU A 51 -11.47 0.45 -1.68
CA GLU A 51 -12.66 0.77 -2.49
C GLU A 51 -13.67 1.65 -1.75
N GLY A 52 -13.81 1.47 -0.43
CA GLY A 52 -14.67 2.31 0.40
C GLY A 52 -14.27 3.78 0.33
N PHE A 53 -12.97 4.08 0.43
CA PHE A 53 -12.46 5.44 0.30
C PHE A 53 -12.70 6.03 -1.10
N CYS A 54 -12.48 5.25 -2.17
CA CYS A 54 -12.79 5.70 -3.53
C CYS A 54 -14.28 6.06 -3.67
N ARG A 55 -15.17 5.21 -3.16
CA ARG A 55 -16.63 5.44 -3.19
C ARG A 55 -17.05 6.69 -2.40
N MET A 56 -16.49 6.86 -1.20
CA MET A 56 -16.77 7.99 -0.32
C MET A 56 -16.28 9.31 -0.91
N SER A 57 -15.06 9.31 -1.45
CA SER A 57 -14.42 10.52 -1.97
C SER A 57 -14.93 10.93 -3.36
N GLY A 58 -15.45 9.97 -4.15
CA GLY A 58 -15.81 10.18 -5.54
C GLY A 58 -14.62 10.15 -6.51
N TYR A 59 -13.39 9.99 -5.99
CA TYR A 59 -12.17 9.88 -6.78
C TYR A 59 -11.80 8.41 -7.00
N ASN A 60 -11.26 8.11 -8.17
CA ASN A 60 -10.75 6.78 -8.47
C ASN A 60 -9.31 6.60 -7.91
N ARG A 61 -8.86 5.35 -7.85
CA ARG A 61 -7.54 5.01 -7.30
C ARG A 61 -6.38 5.74 -8.00
N ALA A 62 -6.45 5.95 -9.32
CA ALA A 62 -5.38 6.65 -10.03
C ALA A 62 -5.30 8.14 -9.68
N GLU A 63 -6.42 8.76 -9.29
CA GLU A 63 -6.47 10.16 -8.82
C GLU A 63 -5.95 10.29 -7.39
N ILE A 64 -6.15 9.27 -6.55
CA ILE A 64 -5.77 9.28 -5.14
C ILE A 64 -4.31 8.88 -4.91
N MET A 65 -3.83 7.86 -5.62
CA MET A 65 -2.50 7.30 -5.38
C MET A 65 -1.41 8.34 -5.64
N GLN A 66 -0.36 8.33 -4.82
CA GLN A 66 0.76 9.27 -4.87
C GLN A 66 0.42 10.74 -4.54
N THR A 67 -0.81 11.05 -4.15
CA THR A 67 -1.15 12.35 -3.56
C THR A 67 -0.78 12.40 -2.08
N PRO A 68 -0.61 13.60 -1.48
CA PRO A 68 -0.38 13.73 -0.04
C PRO A 68 -1.54 13.18 0.79
N CYS A 69 -1.23 12.47 1.87
CA CYS A 69 -2.25 11.88 2.74
C CYS A 69 -3.08 12.87 3.56
N THR A 70 -2.79 14.18 3.45
CA THR A 70 -3.64 15.25 4.00
C THR A 70 -4.98 15.34 3.28
N CYS A 71 -5.07 14.76 2.07
CA CYS A 71 -6.30 14.67 1.28
C CYS A 71 -6.95 16.03 1.00
N ASP A 72 -6.13 17.06 0.73
CA ASP A 72 -6.61 18.44 0.55
C ASP A 72 -7.62 18.59 -0.58
N PHE A 73 -7.61 17.67 -1.55
CA PHE A 73 -8.59 17.57 -2.64
C PHE A 73 -10.03 17.32 -2.15
N LEU A 74 -10.23 16.92 -0.89
CA LEU A 74 -11.55 16.74 -0.28
C LEU A 74 -12.14 18.02 0.30
N PHE A 75 -11.36 19.09 0.44
CA PHE A 75 -11.83 20.33 1.06
C PHE A 75 -12.72 21.18 0.14
N GLY A 76 -12.82 20.79 -1.15
CA GLY A 76 -13.49 21.58 -2.17
C GLY A 76 -12.60 22.71 -2.72
N PRO A 77 -13.12 23.49 -3.68
CA PRO A 77 -12.44 24.65 -4.24
C PRO A 77 -12.34 25.84 -3.26
#